data_AF-A0A765TB90-F1
#
_entry.id   AF-A0A765TB90-F1
#
_cell.length_a   1.000
_cell.length_b   1.000
_cell.length_c   1.000
_cell.angle_alpha   90.00
_cell.angle_beta   90.00
_cell.angle_gamma   90.00
#
_symmetry.space_group_name_H-M   'P 1'
#
loop_
_entity.id
_entity.type
_entity.pdbx_description
1 polymer ?
#
loop_
_entity_poly.entity_id
_entity_poly.type
_entity_poly.pdbx_seq_one_letter_code
_entity_poly.pdbx_strand_id
1 'polypeptide(L)'
;MPLSGGQLNGALGIRTANALGGNSIVLGDGDTGLKQNGDGVLDVYANNAHVFRFTSGSIQSNKLLNISGRVNPSDYGNFDSRYQAKNTASKAANGWHKDASTGVITQWGYISNAGAGLTFPVAFPSACASITITNAHGRFDYSIAVNSLSRTGAKFNSEGNGNMYWTAIGY
;
A
#
# COMPACT_ATOMS: atom_id res chain seq x y z
N MET A 1 -12.43 36.65 -41.32
CA MET A 1 -11.17 36.91 -40.61
C MET A 1 -10.14 35.88 -41.10
N PRO A 2 -8.84 36.20 -41.11
CA PRO A 2 -7.76 35.34 -41.63
C PRO A 2 -7.73 33.96 -40.96
N LEU A 3 -6.80 33.06 -41.32
CA LEU A 3 -6.20 32.13 -40.35
C LEU A 3 -5.57 32.99 -39.23
N SER A 4 -6.40 33.56 -38.36
CA SER A 4 -5.94 34.57 -37.41
C SER A 4 -5.43 33.85 -36.19
N GLY A 5 -4.13 33.64 -36.14
CA GLY A 5 -3.40 33.47 -34.89
C GLY A 5 -2.93 34.82 -34.32
N GLY A 6 -2.59 34.79 -33.02
CA GLY A 6 -1.66 35.71 -32.35
C GLY A 6 -2.26 36.92 -31.63
N GLN A 7 -2.14 36.95 -30.29
CA GLN A 7 -1.74 38.15 -29.55
C GLN A 7 -1.20 37.83 -28.14
N LEU A 8 -0.12 38.51 -27.74
CA LEU A 8 0.35 38.63 -26.34
C LEU A 8 0.61 40.11 -26.05
N ASN A 9 0.01 40.67 -24.99
CA ASN A 9 0.21 42.07 -24.55
C ASN A 9 0.80 42.14 -23.11
N GLY A 10 1.56 41.11 -22.71
CA GLY A 10 2.16 40.84 -21.40
C GLY A 10 3.26 39.75 -21.51
N ALA A 11 3.90 39.34 -20.41
CA ALA A 11 5.29 38.89 -20.48
C ALA A 11 5.54 37.50 -21.11
N LEU A 12 6.65 37.38 -21.85
CA LEU A 12 7.24 36.15 -22.41
C LEU A 12 8.76 36.33 -22.54
N GLY A 13 9.59 35.32 -22.29
CA GLY A 13 11.04 35.38 -22.38
C GLY A 13 11.63 33.99 -22.56
N ILE A 14 12.61 33.82 -23.44
CA ILE A 14 13.37 32.58 -23.61
C ILE A 14 14.79 33.02 -23.96
N ARG A 15 15.75 32.67 -23.11
CA ARG A 15 17.10 33.22 -22.93
C ARG A 15 17.18 34.59 -22.25
N THR A 16 16.22 34.84 -21.34
CA THR A 16 16.19 35.94 -20.34
C THR A 16 15.56 37.25 -20.85
N ALA A 17 14.92 38.11 -20.05
CA ALA A 17 14.45 38.00 -18.67
C ALA A 17 12.92 37.82 -18.65
N ASN A 18 12.38 37.15 -17.63
CA ASN A 18 10.97 37.25 -17.22
C ASN A 18 10.78 36.71 -15.80
N ALA A 19 10.68 37.61 -14.82
CA ALA A 19 10.50 37.30 -13.40
C ALA A 19 9.03 36.97 -13.06
N LEU A 20 8.42 36.13 -13.91
CA LEU A 20 7.13 35.45 -13.77
C LEU A 20 5.85 36.30 -13.61
N GLY A 21 5.91 37.59 -13.95
CA GLY A 21 4.75 38.47 -13.92
C GLY A 21 4.69 39.43 -15.12
N GLY A 22 3.54 40.03 -15.42
CA GLY A 22 2.25 39.40 -15.20
C GLY A 22 2.07 38.38 -16.31
N ASN A 23 1.86 37.10 -16.02
CA ASN A 23 1.48 36.12 -17.04
C ASN A 23 2.61 35.82 -18.07
N SER A 24 3.82 35.70 -17.52
CA SER A 24 5.14 35.40 -18.09
C SER A 24 5.33 34.14 -18.92
N ILE A 25 6.52 34.03 -19.54
CA ILE A 25 7.17 32.81 -20.00
C ILE A 25 8.67 33.02 -19.74
N VAL A 26 9.43 32.09 -19.14
CA VAL A 26 10.90 32.17 -19.08
C VAL A 26 11.51 30.83 -19.38
N LEU A 27 12.44 30.77 -20.35
CA LEU A 27 13.31 29.60 -20.59
C LEU A 27 14.74 30.06 -20.96
N GLY A 28 15.60 30.28 -19.95
CA GLY A 28 16.93 30.92 -19.96
C GLY A 28 18.07 30.21 -20.70
N ASP A 29 19.32 30.61 -20.34
CA ASP A 29 20.70 30.08 -20.53
C ASP A 29 21.10 29.04 -21.61
N GLY A 30 20.14 28.50 -22.34
CA GLY A 30 20.32 27.77 -23.59
C GLY A 30 20.09 26.28 -23.48
N ASP A 31 19.86 25.77 -22.28
CA ASP A 31 19.73 24.34 -21.99
C ASP A 31 18.49 24.01 -21.12
N THR A 32 17.58 24.97 -20.95
CA THR A 32 16.27 24.82 -20.31
C THR A 32 15.17 25.18 -21.31
N GLY A 33 14.13 24.35 -21.46
CA GLY A 33 13.11 24.59 -22.47
C GLY A 33 12.12 23.46 -22.73
N LEU A 34 11.31 23.64 -23.78
CA LEU A 34 10.44 22.62 -24.35
C LEU A 34 11.01 22.19 -25.71
N LYS A 35 10.99 20.89 -26.03
CA LYS A 35 11.48 20.36 -27.30
C LYS A 35 10.51 19.35 -27.88
N GLN A 36 10.03 19.61 -29.10
CA GLN A 36 9.34 18.59 -29.89
C GLN A 36 10.37 17.59 -30.41
N ASN A 37 10.32 16.35 -29.94
CA ASN A 37 11.27 15.28 -30.33
C ASN A 37 10.65 14.28 -31.32
N GLY A 38 9.65 14.71 -32.06
CA GLY A 38 8.89 13.91 -33.02
C GLY A 38 7.43 14.32 -33.06
N ASP A 39 6.68 13.74 -33.98
CA ASP A 39 5.23 13.91 -33.99
C ASP A 39 4.62 13.38 -32.68
N GLY A 40 3.79 14.20 -32.03
CA GLY A 40 3.15 13.87 -30.74
C GLY A 40 4.07 13.74 -29.51
N VAL A 41 5.36 14.10 -29.60
CA VAL A 41 6.32 13.97 -28.48
C VAL A 41 6.84 15.34 -28.05
N LEU A 42 6.43 15.78 -26.85
CA LEU A 42 6.88 17.03 -26.24
C LEU A 42 7.72 16.73 -24.99
N ASP A 43 8.99 17.14 -25.01
CA ASP A 43 9.92 16.97 -23.89
C ASP A 43 10.19 18.30 -23.18
N VAL A 44 10.45 18.25 -21.87
CA VAL A 44 10.84 19.38 -21.02
C VAL A 44 12.29 19.18 -20.58
N TYR A 45 13.10 20.20 -20.76
CA TYR A 45 14.51 20.24 -20.38
C TYR A 45 14.76 21.29 -19.30
N ALA A 46 15.67 20.99 -18.37
CA ALA A 46 16.20 21.94 -17.39
C ALA A 46 17.70 21.67 -17.20
N ASN A 47 18.55 22.69 -17.37
CA ASN A 47 20.01 22.60 -17.24
C ASN A 47 20.61 21.40 -18.00
N ASN A 48 20.25 21.29 -19.28
CA ASN A 48 20.66 20.22 -20.20
C ASN A 48 20.16 18.81 -19.83
N ALA A 49 19.22 18.69 -18.89
CA ALA A 49 18.61 17.42 -18.52
C ALA A 49 17.15 17.33 -19.00
N HIS A 50 16.80 16.24 -19.68
CA HIS A 50 15.42 15.89 -20.00
C HIS A 50 14.68 15.47 -18.72
N VAL A 51 13.72 16.27 -18.25
CA VAL A 51 13.03 16.06 -16.96
C VAL A 51 11.62 15.49 -17.09
N PHE A 52 10.91 15.80 -18.19
CA PHE A 52 9.56 15.28 -18.45
C PHE A 52 9.32 15.02 -19.94
N ARG A 53 8.54 13.98 -20.25
CA ARG A 53 8.02 13.69 -21.60
C ARG A 53 6.51 13.57 -21.58
N PHE A 54 5.86 14.18 -22.56
CA PHE A 54 4.43 14.07 -22.84
C PHE A 54 4.24 13.40 -24.20
N THR A 55 3.42 12.36 -24.22
CA THR A 55 2.97 11.66 -25.44
C THR A 55 1.46 11.50 -25.42
N SER A 56 0.87 10.99 -26.50
CA SER A 56 -0.56 10.68 -26.55
C SER A 56 -0.97 9.58 -25.56
N GLY A 57 -0.05 8.69 -25.16
CA GLY A 57 -0.34 7.54 -24.31
C GLY A 57 0.08 7.71 -22.84
N SER A 58 0.99 8.63 -22.54
CA SER A 58 1.56 8.76 -21.19
C SER A 58 2.27 10.09 -20.94
N ILE A 59 2.48 10.36 -19.66
CA ILE A 59 3.37 11.41 -19.16
C ILE A 59 4.44 10.73 -18.31
N GLN A 60 5.71 10.95 -18.63
CA GLN A 60 6.84 10.34 -17.95
C GLN A 60 7.70 11.42 -17.27
N SER A 61 7.95 11.26 -15.97
CA SER A 61 9.00 12.00 -15.26
C SER A 61 10.31 11.23 -15.34
N ASN A 62 11.41 11.90 -15.71
CA ASN A 62 12.77 11.33 -15.67
C ASN A 62 13.54 11.72 -14.40
N LYS A 63 12.87 12.44 -13.49
CA LYS A 63 13.37 12.87 -12.18
C LYS A 63 12.36 12.49 -11.09
N LEU A 64 12.74 12.67 -9.82
CA LEU A 64 11.80 12.55 -8.70
C LEU A 64 10.67 13.58 -8.85
N LEU A 65 9.44 13.16 -8.56
CA LEU A 65 8.25 14.00 -8.60
C LEU A 65 7.79 14.29 -7.17
N ASN A 66 7.89 15.56 -6.75
CA ASN A 66 7.36 16.03 -5.47
C ASN A 66 5.93 16.55 -5.66
N ILE A 67 4.97 16.06 -4.89
CA ILE A 67 3.55 16.42 -5.01
C ILE A 67 3.06 16.98 -3.68
N SER A 68 2.68 18.26 -3.67
CA SER A 68 1.99 18.88 -2.52
C SER A 68 0.54 18.44 -2.51
N GLY A 69 0.21 17.47 -1.66
CA GLY A 69 -1.15 16.95 -1.50
C GLY A 69 -1.28 15.47 -1.84
N ARG A 70 -2.38 15.09 -2.48
CA ARG A 70 -2.76 13.68 -2.71
C ARG A 70 -2.60 13.28 -4.17
N VAL A 71 -1.99 12.11 -4.40
CA VAL A 71 -2.06 11.39 -5.69
C VAL A 71 -3.39 10.63 -5.74
N ASN A 72 -4.12 10.71 -6.86
CA ASN A 72 -5.36 9.97 -7.09
C ASN A 72 -5.21 8.98 -8.28
N PRO A 73 -4.59 7.81 -8.07
CA PRO A 73 -4.46 6.79 -9.10
C PRO A 73 -5.82 6.23 -9.53
N SER A 74 -5.96 5.87 -10.80
CA SER A 74 -7.07 5.05 -11.30
C SER A 74 -6.89 3.56 -10.96
N ASP A 75 -5.65 3.13 -10.75
CA ASP A 75 -5.28 1.79 -10.33
C ASP A 75 -4.27 1.91 -9.17
N TYR A 76 -4.61 1.35 -8.00
CA TYR A 76 -3.74 1.34 -6.81
C TYR A 76 -2.87 0.07 -6.74
N GLY A 77 -3.02 -0.87 -7.68
CA GLY A 77 -2.14 -2.03 -7.82
C GLY A 77 -0.83 -1.71 -8.55
N ASN A 78 -0.70 -0.50 -9.12
CA ASN A 78 0.46 -0.06 -9.88
C ASN A 78 1.62 0.49 -9.03
N PHE A 79 1.47 0.52 -7.70
CA PHE A 79 2.58 0.87 -6.82
C PHE A 79 3.55 -0.31 -6.70
N ASP A 80 4.85 -0.01 -6.64
CA ASP A 80 5.93 -0.98 -6.40
C ASP A 80 5.65 -1.84 -5.16
N SER A 81 6.08 -3.10 -5.15
CA SER A 81 5.82 -4.07 -4.08
C SER A 81 6.34 -3.65 -2.69
N ARG A 82 7.21 -2.65 -2.61
CA ARG A 82 7.64 -2.03 -1.34
C ARG A 82 6.56 -1.13 -0.73
N TYR A 83 5.56 -0.70 -1.50
CA TYR A 83 4.41 0.04 -0.99
C TYR A 83 3.37 -0.94 -0.45
N GLN A 84 2.97 -0.74 0.81
CA GLN A 84 2.14 -1.71 1.51
C GLN A 84 0.72 -1.76 0.96
N ALA A 85 0.34 -2.90 0.38
CA ALA A 85 -1.06 -3.23 0.17
C ALA A 85 -1.80 -3.18 1.52
N LYS A 86 -3.07 -2.76 1.50
CA LYS A 86 -3.86 -2.70 2.73
C LYS A 86 -4.00 -4.09 3.34
N ASN A 87 -3.60 -4.23 4.59
CA ASN A 87 -3.86 -5.44 5.37
C ASN A 87 -5.37 -5.71 5.46
N THR A 88 -5.74 -6.98 5.47
CA THR A 88 -7.14 -7.42 5.54
C THR A 88 -7.43 -8.03 6.91
N ALA A 89 -8.68 -7.97 7.37
CA ALA A 89 -9.06 -8.51 8.66
C ALA A 89 -10.54 -8.87 8.74
N SER A 90 -10.86 -9.88 9.56
CA SER A 90 -12.20 -10.12 10.10
C SER A 90 -12.22 -9.73 11.57
N LYS A 91 -13.01 -8.71 11.94
CA LYS A 91 -13.12 -8.18 13.31
C LYS A 91 -14.17 -8.91 14.16
N ALA A 92 -14.37 -10.20 13.91
CA ALA A 92 -15.28 -11.03 14.69
C ALA A 92 -14.67 -11.40 16.06
N ALA A 93 -15.51 -11.92 16.96
CA ALA A 93 -15.06 -12.45 18.26
C ALA A 93 -14.00 -13.56 18.10
N ASN A 94 -14.20 -14.43 17.10
CA ASN A 94 -13.15 -15.30 16.55
C ASN A 94 -12.71 -14.72 15.20
N GLY A 95 -11.64 -13.93 15.22
CA GLY A 95 -11.25 -13.06 14.12
C GLY A 95 -9.85 -13.35 13.61
N TRP A 96 -9.46 -12.59 12.59
CA TRP A 96 -8.12 -12.67 12.01
C TRP A 96 -7.69 -11.34 11.39
N HIS A 97 -6.38 -11.15 11.29
CA HIS A 97 -5.71 -10.08 10.57
C HIS A 97 -4.61 -10.69 9.69
N LYS A 98 -4.52 -10.27 8.43
CA LYS A 98 -3.51 -10.71 7.49
C LYS A 98 -2.71 -9.53 6.98
N ASP A 99 -1.40 -9.60 7.19
CA ASP A 99 -0.43 -8.75 6.52
C ASP A 99 -0.34 -9.15 5.04
N ALA A 100 -0.72 -8.23 4.16
CA ALA A 100 -0.72 -8.47 2.72
C ALA A 100 0.70 -8.49 2.13
N SER A 101 1.66 -7.86 2.79
CA SER A 101 3.04 -7.72 2.31
C SER A 101 3.89 -8.96 2.63
N THR A 102 3.75 -9.51 3.84
CA THR A 102 4.55 -10.65 4.31
C THR A 102 3.79 -11.97 4.27
N GLY A 103 2.46 -11.93 4.16
CA GLY A 103 1.61 -13.11 4.25
C GLY A 103 1.36 -13.58 5.69
N VAL A 104 1.95 -12.94 6.70
CA VAL A 104 1.73 -13.27 8.11
C VAL A 104 0.27 -13.05 8.49
N ILE A 105 -0.31 -14.02 9.16
CA ILE A 105 -1.67 -14.01 9.66
C ILE A 105 -1.62 -14.11 11.19
N THR A 106 -2.37 -13.25 11.86
CA THR A 106 -2.68 -13.34 13.29
C THR A 106 -4.16 -13.64 13.44
N GLN A 107 -4.50 -14.70 14.15
CA GLN A 107 -5.88 -15.07 14.45
C GLN A 107 -6.10 -15.06 15.96
N TRP A 108 -7.32 -14.77 16.39
CA TRP A 108 -7.68 -14.73 17.81
C TRP A 108 -9.07 -15.28 18.03
N GLY A 109 -9.36 -15.61 19.28
CA GLY A 109 -10.69 -16.03 19.63
C GLY A 109 -10.89 -16.50 21.05
N TYR A 110 -12.07 -17.06 21.26
CA TYR A 110 -12.51 -17.69 22.48
C TYR A 110 -13.21 -19.00 22.16
N ILE A 111 -12.94 -20.04 22.96
CA ILE A 111 -13.73 -21.26 22.97
C ILE A 111 -14.21 -21.56 24.38
N SER A 112 -15.44 -22.04 24.51
CA SER A 112 -16.07 -22.44 25.77
C SER A 112 -15.92 -23.92 26.10
N ASN A 113 -15.19 -24.66 25.27
CA ASN A 113 -14.97 -26.10 25.44
C ASN A 113 -13.66 -26.50 24.76
N ALA A 114 -12.58 -26.56 25.54
CA ALA A 114 -11.26 -26.95 25.02
C ALA A 114 -11.23 -28.40 24.47
N GLY A 115 -12.07 -29.30 24.98
CA GLY A 115 -12.19 -30.68 24.50
C GLY A 115 -12.73 -30.82 23.08
N ALA A 116 -13.50 -29.83 22.60
CA ALA A 116 -13.94 -29.78 21.21
C ALA A 116 -12.77 -29.52 20.23
N GLY A 117 -11.69 -28.94 20.74
CA GLY A 117 -10.61 -28.39 19.93
C GLY A 117 -11.00 -27.06 19.27
N LEU A 118 -10.02 -26.45 18.62
CA LEU A 118 -10.12 -25.18 17.93
C LEU A 118 -10.06 -25.40 16.42
N THR A 119 -10.99 -24.80 15.69
CA THR A 119 -10.86 -24.56 14.24
C THR A 119 -10.58 -23.08 14.02
N PHE A 120 -9.54 -22.77 13.27
CA PHE A 120 -9.19 -21.38 12.98
C PHE A 120 -10.22 -20.73 12.03
N PRO A 121 -10.55 -19.43 12.20
CA PRO A 121 -11.39 -18.68 11.27
C PRO A 121 -10.94 -18.76 9.80
N VAL A 122 -9.63 -18.79 9.56
CA VAL A 122 -9.03 -19.06 8.25
C VAL A 122 -7.88 -20.06 8.40
N ALA A 123 -7.72 -20.98 7.44
CA ALA A 123 -6.55 -21.86 7.45
C ALA A 123 -5.28 -21.06 7.15
N PHE A 124 -4.20 -21.30 7.89
CA PHE A 124 -2.89 -20.80 7.53
C PHE A 124 -2.44 -21.47 6.22
N PRO A 125 -2.11 -20.71 5.16
CA PRO A 125 -1.73 -21.27 3.87
C PRO A 125 -0.56 -22.27 3.94
N SER A 126 0.42 -22.04 4.80
CA SER A 126 1.62 -22.87 4.94
C SER A 126 1.70 -23.54 6.30
N ALA A 127 1.67 -22.78 7.39
CA ALA A 127 1.85 -23.29 8.75
C ALA A 127 1.25 -22.36 9.81
N CYS A 128 0.73 -22.95 10.89
CA CYS A 128 0.60 -22.24 12.15
C CYS A 128 1.94 -22.32 12.89
N ALA A 129 2.62 -21.18 13.02
CA ALA A 129 3.95 -21.11 13.63
C ALA A 129 3.87 -21.16 15.16
N SER A 130 2.83 -20.58 15.76
CA SER A 130 2.62 -20.61 17.21
C SER A 130 1.15 -20.41 17.58
N ILE A 131 0.79 -20.89 18.77
CA ILE A 131 -0.46 -20.57 19.45
C ILE A 131 -0.16 -20.25 20.91
N THR A 132 -0.76 -19.17 21.39
CA THR A 132 -0.76 -18.77 22.81
C THR A 132 -2.19 -18.88 23.32
N ILE A 133 -2.34 -19.46 24.50
CA ILE A 133 -3.64 -19.64 25.16
C ILE A 133 -3.64 -18.97 26.53
N THR A 134 -4.79 -18.45 26.93
CA THR A 134 -5.03 -17.93 28.28
C THR A 134 -6.31 -18.54 28.81
N ASN A 135 -6.24 -19.14 29.99
CA ASN A 135 -7.41 -19.67 30.66
C ASN A 135 -8.44 -18.56 30.90
N ALA A 136 -9.69 -18.83 30.54
CA ALA A 136 -10.82 -17.92 30.66
C ALA A 136 -11.93 -18.50 31.56
N HIS A 137 -11.59 -19.51 32.36
CA HIS A 137 -12.51 -20.18 33.27
C HIS A 137 -12.43 -19.56 34.67
N GLY A 138 -13.55 -19.52 35.41
CA GLY A 138 -13.62 -18.94 36.76
C GLY A 138 -13.05 -19.79 37.90
N ARG A 139 -12.28 -20.85 37.59
CA ARG A 139 -11.61 -21.72 38.59
C ARG A 139 -10.11 -21.66 38.36
N PHE A 140 -9.34 -21.62 39.44
CA PHE A 140 -7.91 -21.30 39.41
C PHE A 140 -7.01 -22.45 38.95
N ASP A 141 -7.50 -23.70 38.91
CA ASP A 141 -6.63 -24.88 38.80
C ASP A 141 -6.78 -25.68 37.49
N TYR A 142 -7.60 -25.23 36.53
CA TYR A 142 -7.76 -25.97 35.27
C TYR A 142 -6.53 -25.82 34.37
N SER A 143 -5.85 -26.94 34.12
CA SER A 143 -4.74 -26.97 33.17
C SER A 143 -5.26 -27.16 31.74
N ILE A 144 -4.80 -26.30 30.83
CA ILE A 144 -5.01 -26.44 29.39
C ILE A 144 -3.64 -26.41 28.71
N ALA A 145 -3.33 -27.44 27.93
CA ALA A 145 -2.10 -27.54 27.17
C ALA A 145 -2.39 -27.86 25.71
N VAL A 146 -1.57 -27.33 24.80
CA VAL A 146 -1.66 -27.64 23.37
C VAL A 146 -1.23 -29.09 23.16
N ASN A 147 -2.11 -29.91 22.58
CA ASN A 147 -1.84 -31.31 22.23
C ASN A 147 -1.29 -31.43 20.80
N SER A 148 -1.93 -30.76 19.84
CA SER A 148 -1.50 -30.76 18.45
C SER A 148 -1.84 -29.42 17.79
N LEU A 149 -0.98 -28.96 16.90
CA LEU A 149 -1.17 -27.73 16.13
C LEU A 149 -1.09 -28.05 14.63
N SER A 150 -2.00 -27.47 13.86
CA SER A 150 -2.07 -27.64 12.41
C SER A 150 -2.39 -26.32 11.73
N ARG A 151 -2.41 -26.31 10.39
CA ARG A 151 -2.82 -25.14 9.61
C ARG A 151 -4.26 -24.71 9.84
N THR A 152 -5.14 -25.63 10.22
CA THR A 152 -6.60 -25.40 10.27
C THR A 152 -7.13 -25.31 11.70
N GLY A 153 -6.29 -25.57 12.70
CA GLY A 153 -6.74 -25.59 14.08
C GLY A 153 -5.77 -26.25 15.04
N ALA A 154 -6.23 -26.43 16.27
CA ALA A 154 -5.47 -27.02 17.36
C ALA A 154 -6.34 -27.96 18.21
N LYS A 155 -5.70 -28.94 18.84
CA LYS A 155 -6.30 -29.79 19.87
C LYS A 155 -5.61 -29.53 21.20
N PHE A 156 -6.34 -29.74 22.29
CA PHE A 156 -5.88 -29.42 23.63
C PHE A 156 -6.08 -30.60 24.56
N ASN A 157 -5.13 -30.80 25.47
CA ASN A 157 -5.37 -31.56 26.67
C ASN A 157 -5.96 -30.58 27.69
N SER A 158 -7.17 -30.84 28.17
CA SER A 158 -7.83 -29.95 29.12
C SER A 158 -8.51 -30.76 30.21
N GLU A 159 -8.20 -30.40 31.45
CA GLU A 159 -9.00 -30.82 32.58
C GLU A 159 -10.37 -30.12 32.50
N GLY A 160 -11.45 -30.89 32.59
CA GLY A 160 -12.83 -30.38 32.65
C GLY A 160 -13.30 -29.61 31.40
N ASN A 161 -12.56 -29.65 30.29
CA ASN A 161 -12.91 -28.97 29.03
C ASN A 161 -13.12 -27.45 29.21
N GLY A 162 -12.21 -26.79 29.93
CA GLY A 162 -12.33 -25.37 30.30
C GLY A 162 -12.40 -24.38 29.14
N ASN A 163 -12.73 -23.14 29.49
CA ASN A 163 -12.83 -22.02 28.55
C ASN A 163 -11.46 -21.36 28.37
N MET A 164 -11.17 -20.87 27.17
CA MET A 164 -9.92 -20.16 26.92
C MET A 164 -10.04 -19.09 25.84
N TYR A 165 -9.25 -18.05 26.00
CA TYR A 165 -8.85 -17.17 24.90
C TYR A 165 -7.62 -17.75 24.22
N TRP A 166 -7.47 -17.45 22.94
CA TRP A 166 -6.32 -17.90 22.16
C TRP A 166 -5.92 -16.86 21.13
N THR A 167 -4.63 -16.85 20.81
CA THR A 167 -4.05 -16.11 19.68
C THR A 167 -3.11 -17.04 18.94
N ALA A 168 -3.24 -17.13 17.62
CA ALA A 168 -2.37 -17.94 16.77
C ALA A 168 -1.70 -17.08 15.71
N ILE A 169 -0.44 -17.38 15.39
CA ILE A 169 0.33 -16.69 14.36
C ILE A 169 0.83 -17.73 13.35
N GLY A 170 0.81 -17.39 12.07
CA GLY A 170 1.24 -18.27 10.98
C GLY A 170 1.26 -17.55 9.64
N TYR A 171 1.42 -18.30 8.56
CA TYR A 171 1.48 -17.81 7.19
C TYR A 171 1.14 -18.93 6.20
#